data_AF-A0A502DRK8-F1
#
_entry.id   AF-A0A502DRK8-F1
#
_cell.length_a   1.000
_cell.length_b   1.000
_cell.length_c   1.000
_cell.angle_alpha   90.00
_cell.angle_beta   90.00
_cell.angle_gamma   90.00
#
_symmetry.space_group_name_H-M   'P 1'
#
loop_
_entity.id
_entity.type
_entity.pdbx_description
1 polymer ?
#
loop_
_entity_poly.entity_id
_entity_poly.type
_entity_poly.pdbx_seq_one_letter_code
_entity_poly.pdbx_strand_id
1 'polypeptide(L)'
;MPHADATLRHVFVYGTLRRGGRNDIARYRPAPVFVGMAVVSGTLLDLETYPGVVLGGCGRVHGEVYRITPSVEAELDVLEEVAPDGSGEYLRKQVQVHVAGADLACLVYELHPSRAAGREVIASGDWLAKR
;
A
#
# COMPACT_ATOMS: atom_id res chain seq x y z
N MET A 1 -14.48 25.66 15.91
CA MET A 1 -13.31 25.44 15.04
C MET A 1 -13.72 24.52 13.91
N PRO A 2 -13.81 24.97 12.65
CA PRO A 2 -14.13 24.07 11.56
C PRO A 2 -12.86 23.25 11.26
N HIS A 3 -12.87 21.95 11.54
CA HIS A 3 -11.96 21.01 10.87
C HIS A 3 -12.54 20.74 9.48
N ALA A 4 -12.60 21.77 8.65
CA ALA A 4 -13.00 21.64 7.27
C ALA A 4 -11.81 21.06 6.50
N ASP A 5 -12.04 19.87 5.93
CA ASP A 5 -11.19 19.23 4.94
C ASP A 5 -9.91 18.55 5.43
N ALA A 6 -10.04 17.64 6.41
CA ALA A 6 -9.17 16.48 6.41
C ALA A 6 -9.52 15.63 5.17
N THR A 7 -8.94 15.96 4.02
CA THR A 7 -9.16 15.24 2.76
C THR A 7 -8.98 13.75 3.00
N LEU A 8 -10.07 12.99 2.89
CA LEU A 8 -10.02 11.55 2.92
C LEU A 8 -9.13 11.09 1.77
N ARG A 9 -8.11 10.30 2.08
CA ARG A 9 -7.18 9.76 1.08
C ARG A 9 -7.49 8.30 0.82
N HIS A 10 -7.08 7.83 -0.34
CA HIS A 10 -7.13 6.41 -0.66
C HIS A 10 -5.72 5.83 -0.49
N VAL A 11 -5.65 4.61 0.03
CA VAL A 11 -4.42 3.84 0.14
C VAL A 11 -4.65 2.50 -0.54
N PHE A 12 -3.67 2.07 -1.33
CA PHE A 12 -3.64 0.76 -1.95
C PHE A 12 -2.69 -0.14 -1.17
N VAL A 13 -3.24 -1.23 -0.64
CA VAL A 13 -2.52 -2.22 0.17
C VAL A 13 -2.43 -3.55 -0.58
N TYR A 14 -1.25 -4.14 -0.61
CA TYR A 14 -0.94 -5.31 -1.46
C TYR A 14 -0.36 -6.50 -0.67
N GLY A 15 -0.33 -6.40 0.66
CA GLY A 15 0.40 -7.34 1.52
C GLY A 15 -0.26 -7.61 2.86
N THR A 16 0.52 -7.50 3.93
CA THR A 16 0.10 -7.81 5.31
C THR A 16 -1.02 -6.91 5.84
N LEU A 17 -1.21 -5.74 5.25
CA LEU A 17 -2.28 -4.78 5.55
C LEU A 17 -3.64 -5.18 4.93
N ARG A 18 -3.66 -6.08 3.94
CA ARG A 18 -4.91 -6.57 3.32
C ARG A 18 -5.80 -7.28 4.33
N ARG A 19 -7.08 -7.40 4.01
CA ARG A 19 -8.05 -8.08 4.87
C ARG A 19 -7.62 -9.54 5.15
N GLY A 20 -7.50 -9.90 6.43
CA GLY A 20 -7.02 -11.22 6.86
C GLY A 20 -5.49 -11.36 6.90
N GLY A 21 -4.75 -10.30 6.58
CA GLY A 21 -3.31 -10.21 6.79
C GLY A 21 -2.99 -10.01 8.28
N ARG A 22 -1.72 -10.30 8.65
CA ARG A 22 -1.25 -10.16 10.04
C ARG A 22 -1.39 -8.74 10.59
N ASN A 23 -1.43 -7.76 9.70
CA ASN A 23 -1.41 -6.34 10.00
C ASN A 23 -2.67 -5.64 9.50
N ASP A 24 -3.79 -6.37 9.42
CA ASP A 24 -5.05 -5.94 8.83
C ASP A 24 -5.39 -4.48 9.13
N ILE A 25 -5.56 -3.69 8.06
CA ILE A 25 -5.81 -2.25 8.14
C ILE A 25 -7.12 -1.93 8.90
N ALA A 26 -8.07 -2.86 9.00
CA ALA A 26 -9.32 -2.67 9.74
C ALA A 26 -9.12 -2.46 11.25
N ARG A 27 -7.92 -2.71 11.80
CA ARG A 27 -7.60 -2.41 13.20
C ARG A 27 -7.50 -0.91 13.50
N TYR A 28 -7.18 -0.08 12.50
CA TYR A 28 -6.97 1.35 12.67
C TYR A 28 -8.27 2.11 12.97
N ARG A 29 -8.16 3.28 13.61
CA ARG A 29 -9.32 4.10 14.00
C ARG A 29 -9.14 5.57 13.59
N PRO A 30 -10.11 6.18 12.90
CA PRO A 30 -11.37 5.60 12.40
C PRO A 30 -11.14 4.48 11.37
N ALA A 31 -12.08 3.54 11.31
CA ALA A 31 -11.91 2.34 10.49
C ALA A 31 -11.78 2.71 8.99
N PRO A 32 -10.73 2.23 8.30
CA PRO A 32 -10.61 2.40 6.86
C PRO A 32 -11.84 1.81 6.15
N VAL A 33 -12.35 2.52 5.15
CA VAL A 33 -13.49 2.06 4.37
C VAL A 33 -12.99 1.36 3.12
N PHE A 34 -13.29 0.07 2.98
CA PHE A 34 -12.97 -0.68 1.77
C PHE A 34 -13.69 -0.07 0.56
N VAL A 35 -12.93 0.22 -0.50
CA VAL A 35 -13.44 0.77 -1.76
C VAL A 35 -13.58 -0.34 -2.80
N GLY A 36 -12.56 -1.18 -2.95
CA GLY A 36 -12.57 -2.26 -3.92
C GLY A 36 -11.21 -2.93 -4.12
N MET A 37 -11.22 -4.03 -4.86
CA MET A 37 -10.00 -4.68 -5.35
C MET A 37 -9.41 -3.87 -6.50
N ALA A 38 -8.08 -3.79 -6.56
CA ALA A 38 -7.39 -3.11 -7.64
C ALA A 38 -6.08 -3.79 -8.01
N VAL A 39 -5.53 -3.37 -9.14
CA VAL A 39 -4.24 -3.85 -9.65
C VAL A 39 -3.41 -2.64 -10.06
N VAL A 40 -2.13 -2.64 -9.68
CA VAL A 40 -1.16 -1.62 -10.08
C VAL A 40 -0.02 -2.25 -10.86
N SER A 41 0.57 -1.49 -11.78
CA SER A 41 1.78 -1.93 -12.47
C SER A 41 2.96 -1.86 -11.52
N GLY A 42 3.60 -2.99 -11.27
CA GLY A 42 4.65 -3.11 -10.28
C GLY A 42 5.20 -4.53 -10.19
N THR A 43 6.33 -4.65 -9.52
CA THR A 43 6.95 -5.93 -9.19
C THR A 43 6.81 -6.16 -7.70
N LEU A 44 6.14 -7.24 -7.32
CA LEU A 44 6.02 -7.65 -5.93
C LEU A 44 7.26 -8.46 -5.53
N LEU A 45 7.88 -8.10 -4.42
CA LEU A 45 9.10 -8.69 -3.88
C LEU A 45 8.81 -9.33 -2.54
N ASP A 46 9.43 -10.46 -2.30
CA ASP A 46 9.37 -11.18 -1.03
C ASP A 46 10.46 -10.68 -0.07
N LEU A 47 10.05 -10.11 1.06
CA LEU A 47 10.92 -9.76 2.19
C LEU A 47 10.76 -10.75 3.34
N GLU A 48 10.36 -12.00 3.03
CA GLU A 48 10.16 -13.14 3.93
C GLU A 48 8.95 -12.99 4.86
N THR A 49 8.91 -11.91 5.65
CA THR A 49 7.85 -11.66 6.65
C THR A 49 6.74 -10.77 6.09
N TYR A 50 7.05 -9.95 5.10
CA TYR A 50 6.14 -9.01 4.45
C TYR A 50 6.56 -8.82 2.99
N PRO A 51 5.66 -8.37 2.10
CA PRO A 51 6.03 -8.05 0.73
C PRO A 51 6.47 -6.59 0.60
N GLY A 52 7.33 -6.32 -0.37
CA GLY A 52 7.57 -4.96 -0.87
C GLY A 52 7.17 -4.83 -2.33
N VAL A 53 6.67 -3.67 -2.75
CA VAL A 53 6.41 -3.40 -4.17
C VAL A 53 7.42 -2.41 -4.73
N VAL A 54 7.90 -2.65 -5.95
CA VAL A 54 8.56 -1.64 -6.77
C VAL A 54 7.61 -1.25 -7.90
N LEU A 55 7.26 0.02 -7.99
CA LEU A 55 6.26 0.49 -8.94
C LEU A 55 6.83 0.56 -10.37
N GLY A 56 5.96 0.34 -11.34
CA GLY A 56 6.31 0.35 -12.76
C GLY A 56 6.72 -1.02 -13.32
N GLY A 57 7.27 -1.00 -14.53
CA GLY A 57 7.56 -2.22 -15.29
C GLY A 57 6.31 -2.90 -15.87
N CYS A 58 6.46 -4.16 -16.28
CA CYS A 58 5.39 -4.96 -16.90
C CYS A 58 4.67 -5.90 -15.91
N GLY A 59 5.09 -5.92 -14.65
CA GLY A 59 4.46 -6.72 -13.60
C GLY A 59 3.11 -6.14 -13.18
N ARG A 60 2.32 -6.95 -12.50
CA ARG A 60 1.02 -6.57 -11.94
C ARG A 60 0.99 -6.96 -10.48
N VAL A 61 0.56 -6.04 -9.62
CA VAL A 61 0.41 -6.29 -8.19
C VAL A 61 -1.05 -6.14 -7.80
N HIS A 62 -1.59 -7.21 -7.21
CA HIS A 62 -2.97 -7.29 -6.77
C HIS A 62 -3.09 -6.80 -5.33
N GLY A 63 -4.07 -5.93 -5.10
CA GLY A 63 -4.29 -5.36 -3.79
C GLY A 63 -5.70 -4.83 -3.61
N GLU A 64 -5.87 -4.10 -2.52
CA GLU A 64 -7.13 -3.58 -2.03
C GLU A 64 -6.99 -2.08 -1.82
N VAL A 65 -8.01 -1.32 -2.20
CA VAL A 65 -8.06 0.12 -1.96
C VAL A 65 -8.96 0.40 -0.77
N TYR A 66 -8.45 1.19 0.15
CA TYR A 66 -9.17 1.66 1.32
C TYR A 66 -9.15 3.18 1.37
N ARG A 67 -10.25 3.77 1.82
CA ARG A 67 -10.34 5.18 2.16
C ARG A 67 -9.99 5.37 3.62
N ILE A 68 -8.97 6.17 3.88
CA ILE A 68 -8.38 6.43 5.19
C ILE A 68 -8.46 7.91 5.55
N THR A 69 -8.43 8.19 6.86
CA THR A 69 -8.24 9.55 7.36
C THR A 69 -6.74 9.87 7.53
N PRO A 70 -6.36 11.16 7.62
CA PRO A 70 -4.97 11.55 7.85
C PRO A 70 -4.36 10.95 9.12
N SER A 71 -5.18 10.66 10.15
CA SER A 71 -4.73 9.98 11.36
C SER A 71 -4.25 8.55 11.08
N VAL A 72 -5.02 7.80 10.29
CA VAL A 72 -4.65 6.43 9.89
C VAL A 72 -3.45 6.45 8.95
N GLU A 73 -3.38 7.42 8.03
CA GLU A 73 -2.20 7.63 7.17
C GLU A 73 -0.92 7.80 8.00
N ALA A 74 -0.96 8.63 9.06
CA ALA A 74 0.18 8.82 9.94
C ALA A 74 0.58 7.53 10.69
N GLU A 75 -0.40 6.72 11.12
CA GLU A 75 -0.11 5.43 11.74
C GLU A 75 0.50 4.41 10.77
N LEU A 76 0.06 4.42 9.51
CA LEU A 76 0.65 3.59 8.45
C LEU A 76 2.07 4.05 8.12
N ASP A 77 2.32 5.36 8.03
CA ASP A 77 3.66 5.89 7.79
C ASP A 77 4.65 5.48 8.90
N VAL A 78 4.21 5.44 10.17
CA VAL A 78 5.03 4.94 11.29
C VAL A 78 5.27 3.44 11.19
N LEU A 79 4.25 2.67 10.85
CA LEU A 79 4.32 1.22 10.72
C LEU A 79 5.25 0.77 9.58
N GLU A 80 5.15 1.43 8.42
CA GLU A 80 5.93 1.15 7.22
C GLU A 80 7.29 1.87 7.24
N GLU A 81 7.69 2.40 8.41
CA GLU A 81 8.95 3.12 8.63
C GLU A 81 9.24 4.18 7.54
N VAL A 82 8.22 4.93 7.15
CA VAL A 82 8.35 6.02 6.17
C VAL A 82 9.00 7.23 6.83
N ALA A 83 10.20 7.56 6.39
CA ALA A 83 10.92 8.74 6.87
C ALA A 83 10.61 9.98 6.01
N PRO A 84 10.44 11.16 6.62
CA PRO A 84 10.13 12.41 5.89
C PRO A 84 11.28 12.89 4.99
N ASP A 85 12.50 12.42 5.23
CA ASP A 85 13.68 12.67 4.39
C ASP A 85 13.84 11.64 3.23
N GLY A 86 12.91 10.67 3.12
CA GLY A 86 12.96 9.62 2.13
C GLY A 86 13.96 8.50 2.42
N SER A 87 14.55 8.45 3.62
CA SER A 87 15.46 7.37 4.05
C SER A 87 14.74 6.14 4.61
N GLY A 88 13.41 6.17 4.67
CA GLY A 88 12.57 5.11 5.20
C GLY A 88 12.70 3.78 4.46
N GLU A 89 12.23 2.71 5.07
CA GLU A 89 12.18 1.41 4.39
C GLU A 89 11.23 1.45 3.19
N TYR A 90 10.12 2.16 3.36
CA TYR A 90 9.15 2.45 2.32
C TYR A 90 9.10 3.94 1.97
N LEU A 91 8.78 4.19 0.71
CA LEU A 91 8.52 5.49 0.13
C LEU A 91 7.03 5.60 -0.18
N ARG A 92 6.37 6.58 0.42
CA ARG A 92 4.97 6.88 0.10
C ARG A 92 4.88 7.53 -1.28
N LYS A 93 4.28 6.83 -2.23
CA LYS A 93 4.03 7.29 -3.60
C LYS A 93 2.53 7.44 -3.84
N GLN A 94 2.14 8.41 -4.64
CA GLN A 94 0.76 8.54 -5.08
C GLN A 94 0.67 8.07 -6.53
N VAL A 95 -0.19 7.10 -6.79
CA VAL A 95 -0.44 6.57 -8.14
C VAL A 95 -1.93 6.58 -8.46
N GLN A 96 -2.26 6.67 -9.75
CA GLN A 96 -3.63 6.49 -10.20
C GLN A 96 -3.92 4.99 -10.26
N VAL A 97 -4.95 4.57 -9.54
CA VAL A 97 -5.37 3.17 -9.45
C VAL A 97 -6.80 3.05 -9.92
N HIS A 98 -7.03 2.19 -10.90
CA HIS A 98 -8.36 1.88 -11.35
C HIS A 98 -9.04 0.90 -10.39
N VAL A 99 -10.09 1.34 -9.70
CA VAL A 99 -10.84 0.57 -8.71
C VAL A 99 -12.32 0.83 -8.83
N ALA A 100 -13.12 -0.24 -8.81
CA ALA A 100 -14.59 -0.16 -8.90
C ALA A 100 -15.11 0.67 -10.10
N GLY A 101 -14.38 0.68 -11.22
CA GLY A 101 -14.75 1.41 -12.44
C GLY A 101 -14.35 2.89 -12.47
N ALA A 102 -13.57 3.37 -11.49
CA ALA A 102 -13.07 4.73 -11.44
C ALA A 102 -11.56 4.77 -11.16
N ASP A 103 -10.88 5.76 -11.71
CA ASP A 103 -9.47 6.04 -11.40
C ASP A 103 -9.40 6.91 -10.14
N LEU A 104 -8.81 6.34 -9.08
CA LEU A 104 -8.60 7.02 -7.81
C LEU A 104 -7.12 7.23 -7.54
N ALA A 105 -6.77 8.42 -7.06
CA ALA A 105 -5.45 8.71 -6.53
C ALA A 105 -5.26 7.94 -5.21
N CYS A 106 -4.42 6.91 -5.23
CA CYS A 106 -4.12 6.08 -4.08
C CYS A 106 -2.66 6.21 -3.66
N LEU A 107 -2.44 6.27 -2.35
CA LEU A 107 -1.13 6.14 -1.73
C LEU A 107 -0.70 4.68 -1.80
N VAL A 108 0.55 4.45 -2.19
CA VAL A 108 1.21 3.15 -2.23
C VAL A 108 2.52 3.30 -1.47
N TYR A 109 2.78 2.35 -0.59
CA TYR A 109 4.08 2.21 0.07
C TYR A 109 4.99 1.43 -0.87
N GLU A 110 5.84 2.13 -1.62
CA GLU A 110 6.83 1.53 -2.51
C GLU A 110 8.09 1.18 -1.70
N LEU A 111 8.60 -0.04 -1.84
CA LEU A 111 9.85 -0.43 -1.18
C LEU A 111 10.99 0.42 -1.71
N HIS A 112 11.83 0.94 -0.81
CA HIS A 112 12.99 1.72 -1.22
C HIS A 112 13.87 0.90 -2.19
N PRO A 113 14.28 1.46 -3.35
CA PRO A 113 15.00 0.70 -4.38
C PRO A 113 16.30 0.07 -3.87
N SER A 114 16.98 0.71 -2.91
CA SER A 114 18.15 0.14 -2.24
C SER A 114 17.88 -1.16 -1.47
N ARG A 115 16.64 -1.39 -1.03
CA ARG A 115 16.18 -2.61 -0.34
C ARG A 115 15.61 -3.67 -1.28
N ALA A 116 15.23 -3.25 -2.49
CA ALA A 116 14.69 -4.13 -3.52
C ALA A 116 15.76 -5.03 -4.17
N ALA A 117 17.02 -4.61 -4.17
CA ALA A 117 18.11 -5.35 -4.80
C ALA A 117 18.31 -6.74 -4.16
N GLY A 118 18.33 -7.79 -4.98
CA GLY A 118 18.58 -9.17 -4.54
C GLY A 118 17.37 -9.88 -3.91
N ARG A 119 16.17 -9.30 -3.97
CA ARG A 119 14.94 -9.92 -3.45
C ARG A 119 14.28 -10.82 -4.49
N GLU A 120 13.61 -11.87 -4.00
CA GLU A 120 12.85 -12.77 -4.85
C GLU A 120 11.58 -12.08 -5.35
N VAL A 121 11.31 -12.21 -6.66
CA VAL A 121 10.11 -11.65 -7.29
C VAL A 121 8.96 -12.63 -7.18
N ILE A 122 7.85 -12.16 -6.62
CA ILE A 122 6.59 -12.90 -6.58
C ILE A 122 5.89 -12.73 -7.92
N ALA A 123 6.11 -13.69 -8.83
CA ALA A 123 5.58 -13.65 -10.19
C ALA A 123 4.04 -13.62 -10.26
N SER A 124 3.35 -14.14 -9.24
CA SER A 124 1.88 -14.08 -9.15
C SER A 124 1.36 -12.66 -8.93
N GLY A 125 2.18 -11.75 -8.39
CA GLY A 125 1.77 -10.40 -8.03
C GLY A 125 0.76 -10.32 -6.87
N ASP A 126 0.46 -11.45 -6.22
CA ASP A 126 -0.47 -11.52 -5.08
C ASP A 126 0.21 -12.20 -3.89
N TRP A 127 0.45 -11.42 -2.85
CA TRP A 127 1.05 -11.89 -1.60
C TRP A 127 0.22 -12.99 -0.92
N LEU A 128 -1.11 -12.87 -0.93
CA LEU A 128 -1.98 -13.85 -0.28
C LEU A 128 -2.02 -15.17 -1.05
N ALA A 129 -1.77 -15.14 -2.36
CA ALA A 129 -1.67 -16.34 -3.19
C ALA A 129 -0.34 -17.11 -3.03
N LYS A 130 0.63 -16.56 -2.29
CA LYS A 130 1.89 -17.25 -1.93
C LYS A 130 1.69 -18.29 -0.82
N ARG A 131 0.58 -18.25 -0.08
CA ARG A 131 0.28 -19.16 1.04
C ARG A 131 -0.22 -20.53 0.60
#